data_AF-D8LXF0-F1
#
_entry.id   AF-D8LXF0-F1
#
_cell.length_a   1.000
_cell.length_b   1.000
_cell.length_c   1.000
_cell.angle_alpha   90.00
_cell.angle_beta   90.00
_cell.angle_gamma   90.00
#
_symmetry.space_group_name_H-M   'P 1'
#
loop_
_entity.id
_entity.type
_entity.pdbx_description
1 polymer ?
#
loop_
_entity_poly.entity_id
_entity_poly.type
_entity_poly.pdbx_seq_one_letter_code
_entity_poly.pdbx_strand_id
1 'polypeptide(L)'
;MDQESFQKFENLCNAVFGNVGNGSTPEARSMLESICLSPDFVEKSELGLWFVLTNRTIFENSKNIYALHVTGTSLIKVMTDYWNNYDIDQKLRIRDFVLEYLIKNGINLPKHVTTTLCTLICRITSLSWMIDTRQRDILDKMQKFTESPENCVLALKILDELVNEINPQKKSTVQQNKTALNFRDTNLFNILKLAVDMLSKSLITDDATMGSPDLRYQLYDASLQLFTRCCSFDSKVSAGEELWEIHPTLNLPEKWMRDVLQNKTFELLFNVYNQCVDPLTTTTLDALLWLLYAPRADLYAAETSEDIFGTIMKGLTGILSSKHGLDNPDTIHSFVQIVDRFKVRVELW
;
A
#
# COMPACT_ATOMS: atom_id res chain seq x y z
N MET A 1 -16.80 -4.44 -28.40
CA MET A 1 -15.73 -4.81 -29.36
C MET A 1 -16.14 -6.06 -30.09
N ASP A 2 -16.01 -6.10 -31.42
CA ASP A 2 -16.19 -7.30 -32.25
C ASP A 2 -15.01 -8.28 -32.08
N GLN A 3 -15.24 -9.56 -32.39
CA GLN A 3 -14.27 -10.64 -32.14
C GLN A 3 -12.97 -10.45 -32.93
N GLU A 4 -13.03 -9.85 -34.11
CA GLU A 4 -11.86 -9.59 -34.95
C GLU A 4 -10.98 -8.47 -34.36
N SER A 5 -11.59 -7.36 -33.91
CA SER A 5 -10.88 -6.30 -33.19
C SER A 5 -10.28 -6.78 -31.86
N PHE A 6 -10.98 -7.67 -31.14
CA PHE A 6 -10.46 -8.29 -29.91
C PHE A 6 -9.18 -9.08 -30.19
N GLN A 7 -9.20 -9.96 -31.19
CA GLN A 7 -8.05 -10.78 -31.55
C GLN A 7 -6.88 -9.92 -32.06
N LYS A 8 -7.19 -8.86 -32.83
CA LYS A 8 -6.19 -7.90 -33.31
C LYS A 8 -5.51 -7.18 -32.15
N PHE A 9 -6.25 -6.77 -31.12
CA PHE A 9 -5.69 -6.14 -29.93
C PHE A 9 -4.74 -7.08 -29.17
N GLU A 10 -5.13 -8.34 -28.93
CA GLU A 10 -4.25 -9.32 -28.27
C GLU A 10 -2.97 -9.59 -29.08
N ASN A 11 -3.08 -9.67 -30.40
CA ASN A 11 -1.94 -9.87 -31.29
C ASN A 11 -0.97 -8.69 -31.25
N LEU A 12 -1.49 -7.45 -31.20
CA LEU A 12 -0.67 -6.24 -31.05
C LEU A 12 0.05 -6.22 -29.69
N CYS A 13 -0.64 -6.58 -28.61
CA CYS A 13 -0.03 -6.66 -27.27
C CYS A 13 1.10 -7.70 -27.24
N ASN A 14 0.88 -8.88 -27.83
CA ASN A 14 1.91 -9.91 -27.95
C ASN A 14 3.11 -9.45 -28.80
N ALA A 15 2.86 -8.75 -29.91
CA ALA A 15 3.93 -8.25 -30.77
C ALA A 15 4.81 -7.20 -30.06
N VAL A 16 4.20 -6.37 -29.21
CA VAL A 16 4.90 -5.28 -28.50
C VAL A 16 5.65 -5.78 -27.26
N PHE A 17 5.06 -6.71 -26.50
CA PHE A 17 5.57 -7.12 -25.18
C PHE A 17 6.05 -8.58 -25.09
N GLY A 18 5.61 -9.46 -26.00
CA GLY A 18 5.97 -10.87 -26.01
C GLY A 18 7.24 -11.20 -26.81
N ASN A 19 7.62 -10.37 -27.78
CA ASN A 19 8.83 -10.57 -28.59
C ASN A 19 10.06 -9.88 -27.98
N VAL A 20 10.55 -10.41 -26.85
CA VAL A 20 11.82 -9.98 -26.24
C VAL A 20 12.98 -10.52 -27.08
N GLY A 21 13.31 -9.86 -28.20
CA GLY A 21 14.48 -10.20 -29.03
C GLY A 21 14.43 -9.76 -30.49
N ASN A 22 13.24 -9.66 -31.11
CA ASN A 22 13.11 -9.33 -32.54
C ASN A 22 12.75 -7.87 -32.83
N GLY A 23 12.88 -6.98 -31.85
CA GLY A 23 12.48 -5.59 -31.97
C GLY A 23 10.97 -5.44 -31.92
N SER A 24 10.46 -4.75 -30.92
CA SER A 24 9.11 -4.22 -30.96
C SER A 24 8.96 -3.34 -32.21
N THR A 25 8.13 -3.72 -33.18
CA THR A 25 7.89 -2.88 -34.37
C THR A 25 7.28 -1.55 -33.91
N PRO A 26 7.95 -0.40 -34.14
CA PRO A 26 7.43 0.93 -33.80
C PRO A 26 6.01 1.17 -34.32
N GLU A 27 5.66 0.55 -35.44
CA GLU A 27 4.34 0.58 -36.07
C GLU A 27 3.28 -0.10 -35.19
N ALA A 28 3.60 -1.24 -34.57
CA ALA A 28 2.69 -1.94 -33.65
C ALA A 28 2.48 -1.13 -32.37
N ARG A 29 3.51 -0.44 -31.86
CA ARG A 29 3.40 0.47 -30.73
C ARG A 29 2.52 1.67 -31.05
N SER A 30 2.74 2.31 -32.20
CA SER A 30 1.93 3.44 -32.65
C SER A 30 0.46 3.03 -32.87
N MET A 31 0.22 1.86 -33.44
CA MET A 31 -1.14 1.33 -33.61
C MET A 31 -1.80 1.01 -32.26
N LEU A 32 -1.07 0.40 -31.32
CA LEU A 32 -1.58 0.12 -29.99
C LEU A 32 -1.91 1.42 -29.22
N GLU A 33 -1.02 2.41 -29.26
CA GLU A 33 -1.26 3.73 -28.68
C GLU A 33 -2.47 4.42 -29.31
N SER A 34 -2.63 4.33 -30.63
CA SER A 34 -3.80 4.89 -31.31
C SER A 34 -5.11 4.24 -30.85
N ILE A 35 -5.11 2.93 -30.57
CA ILE A 35 -6.28 2.23 -30.03
C ILE A 35 -6.55 2.68 -28.59
N CYS A 36 -5.50 2.70 -27.76
CA CYS A 36 -5.54 3.04 -26.34
C CYS A 36 -5.77 4.52 -26.03
N LEU A 37 -5.66 5.42 -27.02
CA LEU A 37 -5.81 6.88 -26.85
C LEU A 37 -6.76 7.51 -27.87
N SER A 38 -7.45 6.72 -28.70
CA SER A 38 -8.32 7.28 -29.75
C SER A 38 -9.42 8.17 -29.17
N PRO A 39 -9.86 9.24 -29.87
CA PRO A 39 -11.00 10.06 -29.46
C PRO A 39 -12.32 9.27 -29.31
N ASP A 40 -12.50 8.15 -30.03
CA ASP A 40 -13.61 7.21 -29.80
C ASP A 40 -13.45 6.40 -28.49
N PHE A 41 -12.23 6.31 -27.95
CA PHE A 41 -11.86 5.70 -26.67
C PHE A 41 -11.86 6.70 -25.50
N VAL A 42 -11.79 8.02 -25.77
CA VAL A 42 -11.62 9.08 -24.75
C VAL A 42 -12.77 10.12 -24.71
N GLU A 43 -13.51 10.36 -25.80
CA GLU A 43 -14.27 11.61 -25.96
C GLU A 43 -15.77 11.50 -26.29
N LYS A 44 -16.36 10.31 -26.40
CA LYS A 44 -17.83 10.20 -26.46
C LYS A 44 -18.42 10.02 -25.07
N SER A 45 -18.83 11.14 -24.49
CA SER A 45 -19.54 11.27 -23.19
C SER A 45 -20.83 10.44 -23.09
N GLU A 46 -21.47 10.08 -24.21
CA GLU A 46 -22.62 9.17 -24.25
C GLU A 46 -22.23 7.67 -24.32
N LEU A 47 -20.96 7.37 -24.61
CA LEU A 47 -20.38 6.02 -24.76
C LEU A 47 -19.37 5.67 -23.66
N GLY A 48 -19.37 6.36 -22.52
CA GLY A 48 -18.64 5.90 -21.33
C GLY A 48 -18.99 4.45 -20.96
N LEU A 49 -20.21 4.00 -21.29
CA LEU A 49 -20.63 2.61 -21.26
C LEU A 49 -19.85 1.73 -22.25
N TRP A 50 -19.61 2.13 -23.49
CA TRP A 50 -18.88 1.30 -24.46
C TRP A 50 -17.40 1.13 -24.12
N PHE A 51 -16.78 2.17 -23.57
CA PHE A 51 -15.41 2.08 -23.05
C PHE A 51 -15.33 1.12 -21.86
N VAL A 52 -16.23 1.28 -20.87
CA VAL A 52 -16.35 0.34 -19.75
C VAL A 52 -16.65 -1.07 -20.26
N LEU A 53 -17.57 -1.23 -21.21
CA LEU A 53 -17.96 -2.52 -21.78
C LEU A 53 -16.82 -3.17 -22.57
N THR A 54 -16.02 -2.42 -23.30
CA THR A 54 -14.89 -2.95 -24.07
C THR A 54 -13.75 -3.38 -23.16
N ASN A 55 -13.36 -2.54 -22.20
CA ASN A 55 -12.37 -2.91 -21.19
C ASN A 55 -12.87 -4.08 -20.33
N ARG A 56 -14.15 -4.05 -19.94
CA ARG A 56 -14.82 -5.16 -19.26
C ARG A 56 -14.78 -6.44 -20.08
N THR A 57 -15.04 -6.36 -21.39
CA THR A 57 -14.92 -7.51 -22.30
C THR A 57 -13.49 -8.06 -22.30
N ILE A 58 -12.47 -7.19 -22.30
CA ILE A 58 -11.07 -7.62 -22.23
C ILE A 58 -10.77 -8.30 -20.89
N PHE A 59 -11.12 -7.69 -19.76
CA PHE A 59 -10.90 -8.29 -18.45
C PHE A 59 -11.67 -9.61 -18.27
N GLU A 60 -12.93 -9.68 -18.71
CA GLU A 60 -13.76 -10.88 -18.54
C GLU A 60 -13.39 -12.04 -19.48
N ASN A 61 -12.83 -11.75 -20.67
CA ASN A 61 -12.62 -12.79 -21.69
C ASN A 61 -11.15 -13.03 -22.07
N SER A 62 -10.25 -12.07 -21.87
CA SER A 62 -8.84 -12.22 -22.24
C SER A 62 -8.08 -13.01 -21.19
N LYS A 63 -7.36 -14.04 -21.64
CA LYS A 63 -6.34 -14.74 -20.84
C LYS A 63 -4.94 -14.21 -21.12
N ASN A 64 -4.82 -13.21 -22.00
CA ASN A 64 -3.55 -12.64 -22.41
C ASN A 64 -3.06 -11.62 -21.38
N ILE A 65 -1.98 -11.95 -20.68
CA ILE A 65 -1.39 -11.12 -19.63
C ILE A 65 -0.98 -9.73 -20.14
N TYR A 66 -0.51 -9.62 -21.39
CA TYR A 66 -0.11 -8.36 -21.99
C TYR A 66 -1.32 -7.50 -22.34
N ALA A 67 -2.40 -8.12 -22.83
CA ALA A 67 -3.65 -7.42 -23.07
C ALA A 67 -4.21 -6.83 -21.77
N LEU A 68 -4.25 -7.63 -20.70
CA LEU A 68 -4.70 -7.17 -19.37
C LEU A 68 -3.84 -6.02 -18.82
N HIS A 69 -2.52 -6.12 -18.95
CA HIS A 69 -1.59 -5.08 -18.51
C HIS A 69 -1.71 -3.79 -19.32
N VAL A 70 -1.78 -3.88 -20.65
CA VAL A 70 -1.96 -2.72 -21.55
C VAL A 70 -3.29 -2.05 -21.26
N THR A 71 -4.36 -2.83 -21.09
CA THR A 71 -5.66 -2.28 -20.73
C THR A 71 -5.61 -1.54 -19.39
N GLY A 72 -5.01 -2.13 -18.36
CA GLY A 72 -4.84 -1.49 -17.05
C GLY A 72 -4.04 -0.18 -17.11
N THR A 73 -2.89 -0.19 -17.79
CA THR A 73 -2.02 1.00 -17.93
C THR A 73 -2.67 2.10 -18.78
N SER A 74 -3.40 1.73 -19.82
CA SER A 74 -4.17 2.67 -20.64
C SER A 74 -5.27 3.34 -19.82
N LEU A 75 -5.98 2.57 -18.98
CA LEU A 75 -6.98 3.10 -18.07
C LEU A 75 -6.37 4.07 -17.05
N ILE A 76 -5.20 3.77 -16.47
CA ILE A 76 -4.52 4.69 -15.55
C ILE A 76 -4.25 6.03 -16.24
N LYS A 77 -3.69 5.97 -17.46
CA LYS A 77 -3.38 7.17 -18.25
C LYS A 77 -4.63 7.96 -18.57
N VAL A 78 -5.68 7.31 -19.06
CA VAL A 78 -6.93 7.96 -19.42
C VAL A 78 -7.62 8.60 -18.22
N MET A 79 -7.71 7.88 -17.10
CA MET A 79 -8.30 8.41 -15.86
C MET A 79 -7.45 9.53 -15.24
N THR A 80 -6.16 9.62 -15.57
CA THR A 80 -5.28 10.69 -15.11
C THR A 80 -5.35 11.93 -16.00
N ASP A 81 -5.18 11.76 -17.31
CA ASP A 81 -5.02 12.85 -18.27
C ASP A 81 -6.37 13.45 -18.68
N TYR A 82 -7.42 12.64 -18.73
CA TYR A 82 -8.76 13.02 -19.20
C TYR A 82 -9.80 12.92 -18.08
N TRP A 83 -9.39 13.11 -16.83
CA TRP A 83 -10.25 12.99 -15.64
C TRP A 83 -11.58 13.76 -15.75
N ASN A 84 -11.57 14.94 -16.34
CA ASN A 84 -12.74 15.81 -16.44
C ASN A 84 -13.73 15.38 -17.53
N ASN A 85 -13.36 14.44 -18.40
CA ASN A 85 -14.24 13.92 -19.46
C ASN A 85 -15.25 12.90 -18.92
N TYR A 86 -15.05 12.39 -17.71
CA TYR A 86 -15.89 11.37 -17.09
C TYR A 86 -16.77 11.96 -16.00
N ASP A 87 -18.04 11.57 -15.99
CA ASP A 87 -18.96 11.90 -14.91
C ASP A 87 -18.60 11.14 -13.62
N ILE A 88 -19.17 11.58 -12.49
CA ILE A 88 -18.86 11.03 -11.16
C ILE A 88 -19.26 9.54 -11.07
N ASP A 89 -20.38 9.15 -11.67
CA ASP A 89 -20.86 7.76 -11.63
C ASP A 89 -20.03 6.84 -12.52
N GLN A 90 -19.52 7.33 -13.66
CA GLN A 90 -18.58 6.59 -14.52
C GLN A 90 -17.29 6.30 -13.76
N LYS A 91 -16.71 7.29 -13.07
CA LYS A 91 -15.51 7.13 -12.23
C LYS A 91 -15.71 6.04 -11.17
N LEU A 92 -16.84 6.10 -10.46
CA LEU A 92 -17.18 5.12 -9.43
C LEU A 92 -17.37 3.71 -10.01
N ARG A 93 -18.12 3.59 -11.12
CA ARG A 93 -18.36 2.31 -11.81
C ARG A 93 -17.07 1.66 -12.30
N ILE A 94 -16.13 2.45 -12.85
CA ILE A 94 -14.83 1.92 -13.31
C ILE A 94 -14.05 1.36 -12.11
N ARG A 95 -13.93 2.12 -11.03
CA ARG A 95 -13.24 1.66 -9.81
C ARG A 95 -13.87 0.37 -9.28
N ASP A 96 -15.18 0.36 -9.09
CA ASP A 96 -15.88 -0.80 -8.51
C ASP A 96 -15.78 -2.03 -9.40
N PHE A 97 -15.88 -1.87 -10.71
CA PHE A 97 -15.68 -2.95 -11.66
C PHE A 97 -14.26 -3.55 -11.56
N VAL A 98 -13.21 -2.71 -11.58
CA VAL A 98 -11.82 -3.19 -11.49
C VAL A 98 -11.57 -3.85 -10.14
N LEU A 99 -12.16 -3.30 -9.07
CA LEU A 99 -12.09 -3.91 -7.75
C LEU A 99 -12.75 -5.29 -7.76
N GLU A 100 -14.02 -5.42 -8.17
CA GLU A 100 -14.74 -6.69 -8.28
C GLU A 100 -13.99 -7.72 -9.16
N TYR A 101 -13.35 -7.26 -10.23
CA TYR A 101 -12.53 -8.11 -11.08
C TYR A 101 -11.30 -8.66 -10.33
N LEU A 102 -10.58 -7.80 -9.60
CA LEU A 102 -9.48 -8.22 -8.72
C LEU A 102 -9.97 -9.16 -7.63
N ILE A 103 -11.15 -8.89 -7.07
CA ILE A 103 -11.74 -9.74 -6.03
C ILE A 103 -11.92 -11.18 -6.53
N LYS A 104 -12.43 -11.31 -7.76
CA LYS A 104 -12.78 -12.59 -8.36
C LYS A 104 -11.58 -13.34 -8.94
N ASN A 105 -10.61 -12.63 -9.50
CA ASN A 105 -9.55 -13.22 -10.33
C ASN A 105 -8.14 -13.01 -9.78
N GLY A 106 -7.94 -12.16 -8.75
CA GLY A 106 -6.65 -11.67 -8.30
C GLY A 106 -5.61 -12.76 -8.00
N ILE A 107 -6.04 -13.88 -7.42
CA ILE A 107 -5.18 -15.03 -7.08
C ILE A 107 -4.56 -15.67 -8.34
N ASN A 108 -5.28 -15.64 -9.46
CA ASN A 108 -4.85 -16.24 -10.73
C ASN A 108 -4.14 -15.24 -11.65
N LEU A 109 -4.09 -13.95 -11.27
CA LEU A 109 -3.46 -12.92 -12.08
C LEU A 109 -1.95 -12.83 -11.80
N PRO A 110 -1.13 -12.57 -12.83
CA PRO A 110 0.27 -12.27 -12.62
C PRO A 110 0.44 -11.02 -11.74
N LYS A 111 1.45 -11.05 -10.84
CA LYS A 111 1.71 -9.95 -9.88
C LYS A 111 1.73 -8.56 -10.52
N HIS A 112 2.35 -8.40 -11.69
CA HIS A 112 2.44 -7.10 -12.38
C HIS A 112 1.08 -6.59 -12.86
N VAL A 113 0.17 -7.48 -13.29
CA VAL A 113 -1.21 -7.11 -13.66
C VAL A 113 -1.96 -6.69 -12.41
N THR A 114 -1.86 -7.46 -11.34
CA THR A 114 -2.48 -7.14 -10.05
C THR A 114 -2.04 -5.77 -9.54
N THR A 115 -0.73 -5.48 -9.53
CA THR A 115 -0.19 -4.15 -9.18
C THR A 115 -0.77 -3.05 -10.06
N THR A 116 -0.81 -3.26 -11.39
CA THR A 116 -1.38 -2.27 -12.33
C THR A 116 -2.83 -1.94 -11.97
N LEU A 117 -3.64 -2.95 -11.64
CA LEU A 117 -5.05 -2.75 -11.30
C LEU A 117 -5.23 -2.11 -9.92
N CYS A 118 -4.37 -2.45 -8.95
CA CYS A 118 -4.32 -1.75 -7.65
C CYS A 118 -4.04 -0.26 -7.86
N THR A 119 -3.01 0.09 -8.63
CA THR A 119 -2.68 1.49 -8.96
C THR A 119 -3.84 2.20 -9.63
N LEU A 120 -4.55 1.55 -10.56
CA LEU A 120 -5.75 2.13 -11.18
C LEU A 120 -6.85 2.47 -10.17
N ILE A 121 -7.17 1.54 -9.27
CA ILE A 121 -8.16 1.76 -8.20
C ILE A 121 -7.75 2.94 -7.33
N CYS A 122 -6.50 2.92 -6.83
CA CYS A 122 -5.97 3.96 -5.96
C CYS A 122 -5.95 5.33 -6.64
N ARG A 123 -5.59 5.37 -7.93
CA ARG A 123 -5.57 6.60 -8.73
C ARG A 123 -6.95 7.23 -8.86
N ILE A 124 -7.96 6.43 -9.23
CA ILE A 124 -9.36 6.91 -9.35
C ILE A 124 -9.87 7.39 -7.99
N THR A 125 -9.61 6.61 -6.93
CA THR A 125 -10.04 6.96 -5.57
C THR A 125 -9.38 8.25 -5.07
N SER A 126 -8.08 8.41 -5.28
CA SER A 126 -7.33 9.62 -4.91
C SER A 126 -7.86 10.86 -5.64
N LEU A 127 -8.05 10.79 -6.96
CA LEU A 127 -8.54 11.91 -7.76
C LEU A 127 -9.99 12.32 -7.41
N SER A 128 -10.84 11.36 -7.01
CA SER A 128 -12.21 11.65 -6.58
C SER A 128 -12.38 11.89 -5.07
N TRP A 129 -11.32 11.78 -4.26
CA TRP A 129 -11.45 11.73 -2.79
C TRP A 129 -12.25 12.89 -2.19
N MET A 130 -12.02 14.09 -2.73
CA MET A 130 -12.68 15.33 -2.31
C MET A 130 -13.97 15.63 -3.07
N ILE A 131 -14.27 14.89 -4.15
CA ILE A 131 -15.37 15.15 -5.09
C ILE A 131 -16.57 14.26 -4.75
N ASP A 132 -16.35 12.98 -4.49
CA ASP A 132 -17.39 11.98 -4.23
C ASP A 132 -17.09 11.19 -2.96
N THR A 133 -17.92 11.35 -1.93
CA THR A 133 -17.75 10.67 -0.64
C THR A 133 -17.92 9.16 -0.75
N ARG A 134 -18.64 8.66 -1.77
CA ARG A 134 -18.77 7.22 -2.05
C ARG A 134 -17.41 6.58 -2.33
N GLN A 135 -16.40 7.37 -2.71
CA GLN A 135 -15.06 6.86 -2.99
C GLN A 135 -14.31 6.40 -1.74
N ARG A 136 -14.75 6.88 -0.57
CA ARG A 136 -14.11 6.63 0.73
C ARG A 136 -14.53 5.30 1.35
N ASP A 137 -15.54 4.64 0.77
CA ASP A 137 -15.99 3.29 1.14
C ASP A 137 -14.94 2.21 0.84
N ILE A 138 -13.83 2.57 0.19
CA ILE A 138 -12.72 1.67 -0.11
C ILE A 138 -12.19 0.99 1.16
N LEU A 139 -12.14 1.70 2.30
CA LEU A 139 -11.73 1.10 3.57
C LEU A 139 -12.71 0.00 4.01
N ASP A 140 -14.01 0.30 4.01
CA ASP A 140 -15.05 -0.66 4.42
C ASP A 140 -15.04 -1.89 3.49
N LYS A 141 -14.88 -1.66 2.18
CA LYS A 141 -14.72 -2.73 1.19
C LYS A 141 -13.49 -3.57 1.50
N MET A 142 -12.34 -2.96 1.78
CA MET A 142 -11.08 -3.69 2.03
C MET A 142 -11.13 -4.45 3.36
N GLN A 143 -11.75 -3.89 4.41
CA GLN A 143 -11.99 -4.60 5.67
C GLN A 143 -12.81 -5.86 5.44
N LYS A 144 -13.94 -5.77 4.73
CA LYS A 144 -14.72 -6.95 4.34
C LYS A 144 -13.87 -7.94 3.52
N PHE A 145 -12.97 -7.42 2.70
CA PHE A 145 -12.11 -8.24 1.86
C PHE A 145 -11.02 -8.99 2.62
N THR A 146 -10.62 -8.50 3.80
CA THR A 146 -9.73 -9.21 4.73
C THR A 146 -10.41 -10.38 5.47
N GLU A 147 -11.73 -10.53 5.41
CA GLU A 147 -12.44 -11.67 6.00
C GLU A 147 -12.14 -12.98 5.27
N SER A 148 -11.83 -12.90 3.96
CA SER A 148 -11.36 -14.05 3.18
C SER A 148 -9.83 -14.18 3.28
N PRO A 149 -9.29 -15.33 3.76
CA PRO A 149 -7.84 -15.54 3.86
C PRO A 149 -7.12 -15.36 2.51
N GLU A 150 -7.76 -15.76 1.42
CA GLU A 150 -7.17 -15.72 0.07
C GLU A 150 -7.00 -14.30 -0.47
N ASN A 151 -7.81 -13.36 0.02
CA ASN A 151 -7.86 -11.98 -0.47
C ASN A 151 -7.22 -10.97 0.50
N CYS A 152 -6.92 -11.41 1.73
CA CYS A 152 -6.45 -10.53 2.78
C CYS A 152 -5.14 -9.79 2.41
N VAL A 153 -4.16 -10.50 1.86
CA VAL A 153 -2.90 -9.90 1.38
C VAL A 153 -3.16 -8.85 0.29
N LEU A 154 -4.08 -9.12 -0.64
CA LEU A 154 -4.41 -8.19 -1.71
C LEU A 154 -5.12 -6.93 -1.17
N ALA A 155 -6.02 -7.09 -0.22
CA ALA A 155 -6.72 -5.98 0.42
C ALA A 155 -5.74 -5.02 1.13
N LEU A 156 -4.77 -5.59 1.86
CA LEU A 156 -3.71 -4.82 2.52
C LEU A 156 -2.83 -4.08 1.50
N LYS A 157 -2.48 -4.72 0.37
CA LYS A 157 -1.72 -4.09 -0.72
C LYS A 157 -2.47 -2.93 -1.39
N ILE A 158 -3.79 -3.05 -1.58
CA ILE A 158 -4.61 -1.95 -2.12
C ILE A 158 -4.59 -0.76 -1.16
N LEU A 159 -4.72 -1.00 0.15
CA LEU A 159 -4.64 0.06 1.15
C LEU A 159 -3.26 0.70 1.22
N ASP A 160 -2.18 -0.09 1.12
CA ASP A 160 -0.80 0.39 1.12
C ASP A 160 -0.55 1.33 -0.07
N GLU A 161 -0.94 0.89 -1.27
CA GLU A 161 -0.86 1.67 -2.50
C GLU A 161 -1.73 2.94 -2.41
N LEU A 162 -2.90 2.88 -1.78
CA LEU A 162 -3.78 4.05 -1.59
C LEU A 162 -3.15 5.09 -0.66
N VAL A 163 -2.60 4.64 0.47
CA VAL A 163 -1.88 5.52 1.41
C VAL A 163 -0.69 6.16 0.68
N ASN A 164 0.04 5.39 -0.13
CA ASN A 164 1.16 5.89 -0.95
C ASN A 164 0.72 6.93 -1.99
N GLU A 165 -0.37 6.67 -2.73
CA GLU A 165 -0.91 7.53 -3.78
C GLU A 165 -1.42 8.88 -3.23
N ILE A 166 -1.99 8.88 -2.01
CA ILE A 166 -2.50 10.10 -1.36
C ILE A 166 -1.39 10.84 -0.59
N ASN A 167 -0.29 10.18 -0.24
CA ASN A 167 0.80 10.76 0.55
C ASN A 167 1.38 12.02 -0.14
N PRO A 168 1.34 13.19 0.52
CA PRO A 168 1.76 14.44 -0.11
C PRO A 168 3.27 14.41 -0.44
N GLN A 169 3.59 14.85 -1.65
CA GLN A 169 4.95 14.99 -2.15
C GLN A 169 5.38 16.45 -2.13
N LYS A 170 6.69 16.72 -2.20
CA LYS A 170 7.23 18.10 -2.25
C LYS A 170 6.62 18.97 -3.36
N LYS A 171 6.18 18.36 -4.46
CA LYS A 171 5.57 19.01 -5.63
C LYS A 171 4.04 18.90 -5.66
N SER A 172 3.40 18.43 -4.58
CA SER A 172 1.94 18.31 -4.52
C SER A 172 1.25 19.66 -4.62
N THR A 173 0.17 19.69 -5.40
CA THR A 173 -0.72 20.84 -5.53
C THR A 173 -1.50 21.12 -4.24
N VAL A 174 -2.08 22.32 -4.12
CA VAL A 174 -2.96 22.68 -2.99
C VAL A 174 -4.11 21.68 -2.83
N GLN A 175 -4.68 21.19 -3.94
CA GLN A 175 -5.77 20.23 -3.92
C GLN A 175 -5.33 18.85 -3.42
N GLN A 176 -4.15 18.38 -3.83
CA GLN A 176 -3.57 17.12 -3.32
C GLN A 176 -3.27 17.22 -1.83
N ASN A 177 -2.73 18.35 -1.35
CA ASN A 177 -2.48 18.55 0.08
C ASN A 177 -3.79 18.58 0.89
N LYS A 178 -4.86 19.20 0.38
CA LYS A 178 -6.20 19.14 1.01
C LYS A 178 -6.75 17.71 1.04
N THR A 179 -6.52 16.95 -0.02
CA THR A 179 -6.92 15.53 -0.11
C THR A 179 -6.19 14.70 0.94
N ALA A 180 -4.87 14.85 1.06
CA ALA A 180 -4.06 14.20 2.07
C ALA A 180 -4.51 14.51 3.50
N LEU A 181 -4.77 15.79 3.80
CA LEU A 181 -5.29 16.22 5.10
C LEU A 181 -6.65 15.56 5.41
N ASN A 182 -7.57 15.57 4.44
CA ASN A 182 -8.87 14.94 4.64
C ASN A 182 -8.77 13.42 4.83
N PHE A 183 -7.97 12.75 4.00
CA PHE A 183 -7.71 11.30 4.09
C PHE A 183 -7.12 10.90 5.44
N ARG A 184 -6.14 11.69 5.93
CA ARG A 184 -5.58 11.53 7.26
C ARG A 184 -6.70 11.57 8.30
N ASP A 185 -7.50 12.63 8.30
CA ASP A 185 -8.50 12.87 9.34
C ASP A 185 -9.68 11.86 9.29
N THR A 186 -9.94 11.20 8.15
CA THR A 186 -11.09 10.29 7.99
C THR A 186 -10.76 8.79 7.96
N ASN A 187 -9.66 8.37 7.31
CA ASN A 187 -9.44 6.96 6.98
C ASN A 187 -8.09 6.41 7.46
N LEU A 188 -7.02 7.22 7.43
CA LEU A 188 -5.65 6.73 7.67
C LEU A 188 -5.50 6.00 9.01
N PHE A 189 -6.12 6.49 10.08
CA PHE A 189 -6.02 5.84 11.39
C PHE A 189 -6.67 4.45 11.42
N ASN A 190 -7.81 4.30 10.77
CA ASN A 190 -8.50 3.02 10.72
C ASN A 190 -7.73 2.03 9.84
N ILE A 191 -7.02 2.51 8.81
CA ILE A 191 -6.07 1.71 8.03
C ILE A 191 -4.89 1.26 8.90
N LEU A 192 -4.32 2.16 9.71
CA LEU A 192 -3.25 1.82 10.65
C LEU A 192 -3.71 0.78 11.67
N LYS A 193 -4.92 0.92 12.24
CA LYS A 193 -5.51 -0.08 13.14
C LYS A 193 -5.67 -1.42 12.47
N LEU A 194 -6.19 -1.44 11.23
CA LEU A 194 -6.32 -2.68 10.47
C LEU A 194 -4.97 -3.37 10.29
N ALA A 195 -3.89 -2.63 10.00
CA ALA A 195 -2.55 -3.21 9.90
C ALA A 195 -2.10 -3.86 11.22
N VAL A 196 -2.30 -3.19 12.36
CA VAL A 196 -1.99 -3.73 13.70
C VAL A 196 -2.85 -4.96 14.02
N ASP A 197 -4.15 -4.90 13.75
CA ASP A 197 -5.08 -6.01 13.95
C ASP A 197 -4.70 -7.21 13.10
N MET A 198 -4.24 -7.00 11.86
CA MET A 198 -3.78 -8.06 10.98
C MET A 198 -2.44 -8.68 11.45
N LEU A 199 -1.51 -7.89 11.98
CA LEU A 199 -0.29 -8.43 12.62
C LEU A 199 -0.66 -9.29 13.84
N SER A 200 -1.54 -8.80 14.70
CA SER A 200 -1.99 -9.49 15.91
C SER A 200 -2.73 -10.79 15.57
N LYS A 201 -3.71 -10.72 14.66
CA LYS A 201 -4.42 -11.90 14.14
C LYS A 201 -3.44 -12.89 13.53
N SER A 202 -2.45 -12.40 12.77
CA SER A 202 -1.47 -13.28 12.14
C SER A 202 -0.53 -13.96 13.13
N LEU A 203 -0.26 -13.33 14.27
CA LEU A 203 0.53 -13.90 15.37
C LEU A 203 -0.23 -14.98 16.13
N ILE A 204 -1.51 -14.76 16.42
CA ILE A 204 -2.32 -15.63 17.29
C ILE A 204 -2.92 -16.82 16.52
N THR A 205 -3.14 -16.67 15.21
CA THR A 205 -3.72 -17.74 14.39
C THR A 205 -2.78 -18.93 14.33
N ASP A 206 -3.28 -20.13 14.62
CA ASP A 206 -2.52 -21.39 14.55
C ASP A 206 -2.10 -21.73 13.11
N ASP A 207 -0.99 -22.46 12.95
CA ASP A 207 -0.51 -22.89 11.62
C ASP A 207 -1.53 -23.73 10.84
N ALA A 208 -2.38 -24.49 11.54
CA ALA A 208 -3.44 -25.28 10.92
C ALA A 208 -4.55 -24.42 10.28
N THR A 209 -4.80 -23.22 10.81
CA THR A 209 -5.85 -22.31 10.31
C THR A 209 -5.31 -21.24 9.38
N MET A 210 -4.01 -20.93 9.43
CA MET A 210 -3.32 -20.03 8.51
C MET A 210 -3.27 -20.53 7.06
N GLY A 211 -3.59 -21.80 6.80
CA GLY A 211 -3.57 -22.41 5.47
C GLY A 211 -2.16 -22.75 4.99
N SER A 212 -1.22 -21.79 4.98
CA SER A 212 0.19 -22.05 4.64
C SER A 212 1.19 -21.12 5.35
N PRO A 213 2.43 -21.57 5.61
CA PRO A 213 3.50 -20.70 6.13
C PRO A 213 3.81 -19.51 5.23
N ASP A 214 3.69 -19.69 3.91
CA ASP A 214 3.89 -18.62 2.92
C ASP A 214 2.82 -17.53 3.02
N LEU A 215 1.56 -17.90 3.29
CA LEU A 215 0.50 -16.92 3.54
C LEU A 215 0.78 -16.11 4.82
N ARG A 216 1.24 -16.75 5.90
CA ARG A 216 1.63 -16.04 7.13
C ARG A 216 2.74 -15.02 6.86
N TYR A 217 3.78 -15.43 6.11
CA TYR A 217 4.85 -14.53 5.68
C TYR A 217 4.28 -13.33 4.90
N GLN A 218 3.44 -13.58 3.90
CA GLN A 218 2.85 -12.52 3.07
C GLN A 218 1.95 -11.57 3.86
N LEU A 219 1.25 -12.08 4.89
CA LEU A 219 0.42 -11.27 5.79
C LEU A 219 1.28 -10.38 6.69
N TYR A 220 2.36 -10.91 7.26
CA TYR A 220 3.31 -10.08 8.01
C TYR A 220 3.92 -9.01 7.12
N ASP A 221 4.41 -9.38 5.93
CA ASP A 221 5.00 -8.45 4.98
C ASP A 221 4.04 -7.31 4.63
N ALA A 222 2.83 -7.65 4.17
CA ALA A 222 1.84 -6.66 3.76
C ALA A 222 1.36 -5.78 4.93
N SER A 223 1.22 -6.35 6.13
CA SER A 223 0.75 -5.61 7.31
C SER A 223 1.85 -4.68 7.85
N LEU A 224 3.12 -5.12 7.88
CA LEU A 224 4.26 -4.30 8.30
C LEU A 224 4.52 -3.16 7.31
N GLN A 225 4.43 -3.43 6.00
CA GLN A 225 4.54 -2.40 4.97
C GLN A 225 3.44 -1.34 5.12
N LEU A 226 2.19 -1.77 5.29
CA LEU A 226 1.05 -0.86 5.48
C LEU A 226 1.18 -0.04 6.77
N PHE A 227 1.58 -0.68 7.88
CA PHE A 227 1.84 -0.01 9.15
C PHE A 227 2.90 1.08 8.99
N THR A 228 4.04 0.73 8.40
CA THR A 228 5.15 1.64 8.11
C THR A 228 4.71 2.78 7.21
N ARG A 229 3.94 2.48 6.15
CA ARG A 229 3.37 3.48 5.22
C ARG A 229 2.53 4.50 5.96
N CYS A 230 1.63 4.04 6.83
CA CYS A 230 0.78 4.89 7.64
C CYS A 230 1.56 5.76 8.63
N CYS A 231 2.57 5.21 9.32
CA CYS A 231 3.43 5.97 10.22
C CYS A 231 4.26 7.03 9.47
N SER A 232 4.73 6.71 8.27
CA SER A 232 5.53 7.62 7.44
C SER A 232 4.72 8.69 6.69
N PHE A 233 3.39 8.68 6.80
CA PHE A 233 2.51 9.58 6.05
C PHE A 233 2.73 11.05 6.41
N ASP A 234 2.93 11.91 5.40
CA ASP A 234 3.31 13.33 5.57
C ASP A 234 4.50 13.52 6.56
N SER A 235 5.35 12.50 6.69
CA SER A 235 6.57 12.62 7.48
C SER A 235 7.53 13.57 6.78
N LYS A 236 8.11 14.47 7.57
CA LYS A 236 9.14 15.38 7.10
C LYS A 236 10.41 15.02 7.83
N VAL A 237 11.50 15.15 7.10
CA VAL A 237 12.82 15.05 7.66
C VAL A 237 13.08 16.34 8.44
N SER A 238 13.21 16.23 9.76
CA SER A 238 13.55 17.36 10.62
C SER A 238 15.04 17.29 10.97
N ALA A 239 15.73 18.43 10.92
CA ALA A 239 17.01 18.54 11.60
C ALA A 239 16.76 18.37 13.10
N GLY A 240 17.45 17.44 13.75
CA GLY A 240 17.41 17.26 15.19
C GLY A 240 17.95 18.49 15.93
N GLU A 241 17.75 18.51 17.26
CA GLU A 241 18.33 19.53 18.16
C GLU A 241 19.88 19.52 18.10
N GLU A 242 20.46 18.37 17.77
CA GLU A 242 21.86 18.23 17.40
C GLU A 242 22.00 18.35 15.88
N LEU A 243 22.71 19.38 15.43
CA LEU A 243 22.82 19.88 14.04
C LEU A 243 23.27 18.86 12.97
N TRP A 244 23.53 17.61 13.33
CA TRP A 244 24.12 16.57 12.47
C TRP A 244 23.18 15.37 12.24
N GLU A 245 22.13 15.22 13.05
CA GLU A 245 21.22 14.08 12.97
C GLU A 245 19.90 14.48 12.29
N ILE A 246 19.78 14.05 11.03
CA ILE A 246 18.64 14.32 10.17
C ILE A 246 17.77 13.07 10.15
N HIS A 247 16.67 13.08 10.89
CA HIS A 247 15.76 11.94 11.00
C HIS A 247 14.33 12.33 10.64
N PRO A 248 13.51 11.37 10.17
CA PRO A 248 12.09 11.63 9.98
C PRO A 248 11.40 11.86 11.33
N THR A 249 10.34 12.66 11.31
CA THR A 249 9.44 12.82 12.45
C THR A 249 8.14 12.07 12.21
N LEU A 250 7.66 11.38 13.25
CA LEU A 250 6.35 10.75 13.23
C LEU A 250 5.28 11.86 13.33
N ASN A 251 4.54 12.08 12.25
CA ASN A 251 3.56 13.19 12.15
C ASN A 251 2.12 12.69 12.31
N LEU A 252 1.85 12.04 13.45
CA LEU A 252 0.50 11.53 13.77
C LEU A 252 -0.23 12.49 14.73
N PRO A 253 -1.56 12.64 14.62
CA PRO A 253 -2.35 13.35 15.62
C PRO A 253 -2.17 12.76 17.03
N GLU A 254 -2.15 13.62 18.05
CA GLU A 254 -1.91 13.22 19.46
C GLU A 254 -2.82 12.08 19.94
N LYS A 255 -4.10 12.11 19.55
CA LYS A 255 -5.06 11.05 19.90
C LYS A 255 -4.65 9.69 19.36
N TRP A 256 -4.06 9.64 18.18
CA TRP A 256 -3.61 8.38 17.57
C TRP A 256 -2.32 7.90 18.20
N MET A 257 -1.41 8.83 18.54
CA MET A 257 -0.17 8.50 19.24
C MET A 257 -0.48 7.78 20.55
N ARG A 258 -1.47 8.25 21.34
CA ARG A 258 -1.91 7.59 22.57
C ARG A 258 -2.45 6.16 22.38
N ASP A 259 -3.04 5.87 21.21
CA ASP A 259 -3.59 4.55 20.90
C ASP A 259 -2.53 3.59 20.33
N VAL A 260 -1.55 4.12 19.60
CA VAL A 260 -0.51 3.32 18.90
C VAL A 260 0.71 3.10 19.78
N LEU A 261 1.16 4.12 20.52
CA LEU A 261 2.32 4.08 21.41
C LEU A 261 1.92 3.47 22.76
N GLN A 262 1.59 2.17 22.73
CA GLN A 262 1.20 1.37 23.90
C GLN A 262 2.12 0.15 24.01
N ASN A 263 2.33 -0.36 25.23
CA ASN A 263 3.16 -1.54 25.49
C ASN A 263 2.78 -2.70 24.57
N LYS A 264 1.47 -2.95 24.42
CA LYS A 264 0.94 -4.02 23.57
C LYS A 264 1.41 -3.94 22.11
N THR A 265 1.60 -2.73 21.55
CA THR A 265 2.04 -2.54 20.17
C THR A 265 3.52 -2.88 20.04
N PHE A 266 4.35 -2.43 20.98
CA PHE A 266 5.76 -2.78 21.02
C PHE A 266 5.96 -4.29 21.24
N GLU A 267 5.24 -4.88 22.20
CA GLU A 267 5.26 -6.33 22.44
C GLU A 267 4.83 -7.12 21.21
N LEU A 268 3.77 -6.68 20.52
CA LEU A 268 3.32 -7.29 19.27
C LEU A 268 4.45 -7.30 18.23
N LEU A 269 5.10 -6.16 17.99
CA LEU A 269 6.17 -6.07 17.00
C LEU A 269 7.40 -6.91 17.40
N PHE A 270 7.80 -6.94 18.67
CA PHE A 270 8.87 -7.83 19.13
C PHE A 270 8.49 -9.31 18.99
N ASN A 271 7.23 -9.67 19.25
CA ASN A 271 6.76 -11.04 19.06
C ASN A 271 6.75 -11.44 17.58
N VAL A 272 6.33 -10.54 16.68
CA VAL A 272 6.42 -10.74 15.23
C VAL A 272 7.88 -10.92 14.81
N TYR A 273 8.81 -10.08 15.30
CA TYR A 273 10.24 -10.20 15.03
C TYR A 273 10.78 -11.59 15.40
N ASN A 274 10.41 -12.10 16.58
CA ASN A 274 10.86 -13.40 17.08
C ASN A 274 10.31 -14.60 16.28
N GLN A 275 9.17 -14.43 15.59
CA GLN A 275 8.57 -15.49 14.76
C GLN A 275 8.96 -15.41 13.29
N CYS A 276 9.43 -14.25 12.83
CA CYS A 276 9.78 -14.02 11.44
C CYS A 276 11.23 -14.40 11.15
N VAL A 277 11.51 -14.58 9.86
CA VAL A 277 12.87 -14.74 9.31
C VAL A 277 13.17 -13.58 8.37
N ASP A 278 14.43 -13.38 8.03
CA ASP A 278 14.84 -12.40 7.04
C ASP A 278 14.07 -12.55 5.72
N PRO A 279 13.71 -11.45 5.03
CA PRO A 279 13.97 -10.03 5.38
C PRO A 279 12.94 -9.40 6.35
N LEU A 280 11.95 -10.15 6.85
CA LEU A 280 10.90 -9.59 7.70
C LEU A 280 11.38 -9.13 9.08
N THR A 281 12.47 -9.71 9.57
CA THR A 281 13.20 -9.22 10.75
C THR A 281 13.56 -7.74 10.58
N THR A 282 14.18 -7.37 9.45
CA THR A 282 14.51 -5.99 9.09
C THR A 282 13.26 -5.12 9.02
N THR A 283 12.25 -5.55 8.25
CA THR A 283 10.99 -4.80 8.10
C THR A 283 10.28 -4.56 9.44
N THR A 284 10.36 -5.52 10.36
CA THR A 284 9.77 -5.40 11.70
C THR A 284 10.53 -4.40 12.56
N LEU A 285 11.87 -4.39 12.48
CA LEU A 285 12.68 -3.38 13.17
C LEU A 285 12.46 -1.99 12.58
N ASP A 286 12.31 -1.86 11.27
CA ASP A 286 11.98 -0.57 10.65
C ASP A 286 10.62 -0.06 11.13
N ALA A 287 9.62 -0.94 11.25
CA ALA A 287 8.32 -0.60 11.83
C ALA A 287 8.43 -0.15 13.30
N LEU A 288 9.25 -0.83 14.11
CA LEU A 288 9.56 -0.41 15.48
C LEU A 288 10.25 0.95 15.52
N LEU A 289 11.23 1.17 14.65
CA LEU A 289 11.97 2.42 14.55
C LEU A 289 11.05 3.61 14.25
N TRP A 290 10.03 3.42 13.41
CA TRP A 290 9.01 4.44 13.15
C TRP A 290 8.26 4.89 14.40
N LEU A 291 7.99 3.99 15.34
CA LEU A 291 7.38 4.37 16.63
C LEU A 291 8.33 5.19 17.49
N LEU A 292 9.64 4.94 17.40
CA LEU A 292 10.67 5.68 18.13
C LEU A 292 10.96 7.07 17.56
N TYR A 293 10.48 7.38 16.36
CA TYR A 293 10.48 8.74 15.81
C TYR A 293 9.35 9.64 16.37
N ALA A 294 8.53 9.12 17.28
CA ALA A 294 7.57 9.93 18.04
C ALA A 294 8.26 10.89 19.01
N PRO A 295 7.64 12.05 19.33
CA PRO A 295 8.15 12.93 20.36
C PRO A 295 8.30 12.23 21.71
N ARG A 296 9.34 12.56 22.46
CA ARG A 296 9.63 11.94 23.77
C ARG A 296 8.49 12.09 24.77
N ALA A 297 7.80 13.23 24.73
CA ALA A 297 6.67 13.50 25.62
C ALA A 297 5.55 12.47 25.41
N ASP A 298 5.35 11.98 24.18
CA ASP A 298 4.31 11.00 23.85
C ASP A 298 4.75 9.56 24.19
N LEU A 299 6.03 9.23 24.04
CA LEU A 299 6.57 7.91 24.36
C LEU A 299 6.76 7.67 25.86
N TYR A 300 7.02 8.72 26.63
CA TYR A 300 7.48 8.60 28.00
C TYR A 300 6.87 9.63 28.96
N ALA A 301 5.64 10.06 28.69
CA ALA A 301 4.90 10.88 29.64
C ALA A 301 4.90 10.20 31.02
N ALA A 302 5.24 10.93 32.07
CA ALA A 302 5.21 10.39 33.43
C ALA A 302 3.79 9.98 33.89
N GLU A 303 2.75 10.42 33.16
CA GLU A 303 1.34 10.13 33.41
C GLU A 303 0.84 8.82 32.78
N THR A 304 1.59 8.23 31.84
CA THR A 304 1.21 6.91 31.30
C THR A 304 1.57 5.83 32.31
N SER A 305 0.58 5.04 32.72
CA SER A 305 0.75 3.91 33.65
C SER A 305 1.57 2.74 33.08
N GLU A 306 1.99 2.83 31.82
CA GLU A 306 2.67 1.77 31.07
C GLU A 306 4.18 2.01 31.00
N ASP A 307 4.97 1.02 31.41
CA ASP A 307 6.43 1.04 31.30
C ASP A 307 6.88 0.68 29.86
N ILE A 308 6.67 1.62 28.94
CA ILE A 308 7.10 1.50 27.53
C ILE A 308 8.62 1.34 27.45
N PHE A 309 9.35 2.05 28.30
CA PHE A 309 10.81 1.98 28.36
C PHE A 309 11.29 0.56 28.73
N GLY A 310 10.74 -0.03 29.79
CA GLY A 310 11.06 -1.39 30.20
C GLY A 310 10.69 -2.43 29.14
N THR A 311 9.56 -2.24 28.45
CA THR A 311 9.14 -3.10 27.33
C THR A 311 10.15 -3.07 26.19
N ILE A 312 10.58 -1.87 25.76
CA ILE A 312 11.60 -1.71 24.71
C ILE A 312 12.93 -2.33 25.15
N MET A 313 13.41 -2.03 26.37
CA MET A 313 14.66 -2.59 26.89
C MET A 313 14.65 -4.12 26.92
N LYS A 314 13.54 -4.72 27.37
CA LYS A 314 13.36 -6.16 27.39
C LYS A 314 13.41 -6.74 25.98
N GLY A 315 12.73 -6.11 25.02
CA GLY A 315 12.76 -6.50 23.61
C GLY A 315 14.17 -6.46 23.02
N LEU A 316 14.87 -5.33 23.15
CA LEU A 316 16.24 -5.16 22.63
C LEU A 316 17.24 -6.13 23.27
N THR A 317 17.14 -6.33 24.60
CA THR A 317 17.98 -7.32 25.30
C THR A 317 17.68 -8.74 24.83
N GLY A 318 16.41 -9.04 24.56
CA GLY A 318 15.97 -10.31 23.99
C GLY A 318 16.62 -10.59 22.63
N ILE A 319 16.63 -9.59 21.73
CA ILE A 319 17.26 -9.68 20.41
C ILE A 319 18.78 -9.94 20.54
N LEU A 320 19.48 -9.18 21.40
CA LEU A 320 20.91 -9.36 21.63
C LEU A 320 21.25 -10.74 22.21
N SER A 321 20.39 -11.24 23.10
CA SER A 321 20.60 -12.52 23.77
C SER A 321 20.37 -13.70 22.82
N SER A 322 19.32 -13.64 21.99
CA SER A 322 19.00 -14.70 21.02
C SER A 322 19.89 -14.66 19.79
N LYS A 323 20.42 -13.48 19.44
CA LYS A 323 21.13 -13.18 18.18
C LYS A 323 20.28 -13.44 16.92
N HIS A 324 18.96 -13.57 17.08
CA HIS A 324 18.03 -13.82 15.98
C HIS A 324 18.05 -12.65 14.99
N GLY A 325 18.25 -12.93 13.69
CA GLY A 325 18.31 -11.92 12.62
C GLY A 325 19.57 -11.04 12.60
N LEU A 326 20.50 -11.19 13.56
CA LEU A 326 21.72 -10.39 13.65
C LEU A 326 22.87 -10.91 12.77
N ASP A 327 22.58 -11.85 11.87
CA ASP A 327 23.46 -12.29 10.79
C ASP A 327 23.30 -11.43 9.52
N ASN A 328 22.24 -10.64 9.45
CA ASN A 328 21.94 -9.75 8.33
C ASN A 328 22.40 -8.31 8.59
N PRO A 329 23.24 -7.72 7.70
CA PRO A 329 23.69 -6.33 7.84
C PRO A 329 22.58 -5.30 7.91
N ASP A 330 21.48 -5.49 7.18
CA ASP A 330 20.37 -4.54 7.15
C ASP A 330 19.60 -4.58 8.48
N THR A 331 19.34 -5.78 9.02
CA THR A 331 18.73 -5.96 10.34
C THR A 331 19.61 -5.36 11.44
N ILE A 332 20.93 -5.56 11.39
CA ILE A 332 21.87 -4.92 12.32
C ILE A 332 21.77 -3.41 12.22
N HIS A 333 21.72 -2.85 11.01
CA HIS A 333 21.61 -1.40 10.82
C HIS A 333 20.34 -0.84 11.47
N SER A 334 19.17 -1.43 11.19
CA SER A 334 17.91 -1.00 11.82
C SER A 334 17.93 -1.17 13.34
N PHE A 335 18.53 -2.26 13.85
CA PHE A 335 18.71 -2.47 15.28
C PHE A 335 19.58 -1.37 15.92
N VAL A 336 20.72 -1.03 15.29
CA VAL A 336 21.62 0.02 15.79
C VAL A 336 20.93 1.37 15.78
N GLN A 337 20.14 1.70 14.75
CA GLN A 337 19.35 2.93 14.72
C GLN A 337 18.35 2.98 15.88
N ILE A 338 17.67 1.88 16.19
CA ILE A 338 16.79 1.78 17.36
C ILE A 338 17.58 2.06 18.65
N VAL A 339 18.72 1.40 18.83
CA VAL A 339 19.55 1.58 20.03
C VAL A 339 20.07 3.00 20.14
N ASP A 340 20.48 3.63 19.04
CA ASP A 340 20.94 5.01 19.00
C ASP A 340 19.82 5.98 19.44
N ARG A 341 18.62 5.81 18.87
CA ARG A 341 17.44 6.59 19.28
C ARG A 341 17.03 6.35 20.72
N PHE A 342 17.26 5.14 21.21
CA PHE A 342 17.02 4.79 22.60
C PHE A 342 18.11 5.34 23.54
N LYS A 343 19.38 5.40 23.10
CA LYS A 343 20.56 5.80 23.89
C LYS A 343 20.48 7.24 24.39
N VAL A 344 19.78 8.13 23.67
CA VAL A 344 19.58 9.53 24.09
C VAL A 344 18.85 9.64 25.47
N ARG A 345 18.51 8.52 26.12
CA ARG A 345 18.06 8.42 27.52
C ARG A 345 19.10 8.00 28.58
N VAL A 346 20.26 7.43 28.29
CA VAL A 346 21.21 7.05 29.38
C VAL A 346 21.92 8.28 29.95
N GLU A 347 22.06 9.35 29.19
CA GLU A 347 22.87 10.52 29.58
C GLU A 347 22.10 11.60 30.38
N LEU A 348 20.81 11.39 30.67
CA LEU A 348 19.96 12.36 31.41
C LEU A 348 19.14 11.74 32.56
N TRP A 349 19.55 10.58 33.08
CA TRP A 349 19.07 10.03 34.36
C TRP A 349 20.16 10.07 35.42
#